data_AF-F0XLB8-F1
#
_entry.id   AF-F0XLB8-F1
#
_cell.length_a   1.000
_cell.length_b   1.000
_cell.length_c   1.000
_cell.angle_alpha   90.00
_cell.angle_beta   90.00
_cell.angle_gamma   90.00
#
_symmetry.space_group_name_H-M   'P 1'
#
loop_
_entity.id
_entity.type
_entity.pdbx_description
1 polymer ?
#
loop_
_entity_poly.entity_id
_entity_poly.type
_entity_poly.pdbx_seq_one_letter_code
_entity_poly.pdbx_strand_id
1 'polypeptide(L)'
;MHLERVSFGFGERMMPDVLAKRNWNCPESIELNKWPIILKRSKVLNAVVVRALTGQVFQSVMHIRHTAVHRLRTDSDGIERFLEAAELYSKTLGDESYSKAMSQLKSNVELVIADLRQHKLLLQQQEEETRLWIVDQRAELDRLEKQAVTHMLVEDEKYQRIAGDRLKRVILHLEGCIAARGFEAKGNIGQVNDHDQVDDEEEDEFYDCEVY
;
A
#
# COMPACT_ATOMS: atom_id res chain seq x y z
N MET A 1 -28.30 2.48 -24.43
CA MET A 1 -26.92 2.95 -24.12
C MET A 1 -26.52 3.95 -25.22
N HIS A 2 -25.82 5.05 -24.89
CA HIS A 2 -25.74 6.23 -25.77
C HIS A 2 -25.00 5.96 -27.10
N LEU A 3 -23.95 5.13 -27.07
CA LEU A 3 -23.19 4.75 -28.27
C LEU A 3 -24.02 3.95 -29.28
N GLU A 4 -24.96 3.11 -28.84
CA GLU A 4 -25.93 2.45 -29.72
C GLU A 4 -26.87 3.46 -30.37
N ARG A 5 -27.30 4.51 -29.65
CA ARG A 5 -28.13 5.58 -30.21
C ARG A 5 -27.40 6.39 -31.27
N VAL A 6 -26.14 6.77 -31.00
CA VAL A 6 -25.27 7.44 -31.97
C VAL A 6 -25.12 6.58 -33.24
N SER A 7 -24.89 5.29 -33.06
CA SER A 7 -24.74 4.34 -34.18
C SER A 7 -26.03 4.18 -34.98
N PHE A 8 -27.17 4.07 -34.30
CA PHE A 8 -28.48 3.96 -34.93
C PHE A 8 -28.84 5.21 -35.72
N GLY A 9 -28.68 6.40 -35.14
CA GLY A 9 -28.95 7.66 -35.84
C GLY A 9 -28.07 7.86 -37.08
N PHE A 10 -26.82 7.38 -37.05
CA PHE A 10 -25.99 7.32 -38.25
C PHE A 10 -26.56 6.35 -39.29
N GLY A 11 -26.99 5.15 -38.86
CA GLY A 11 -27.63 4.16 -39.70
C GLY A 11 -28.89 4.68 -40.41
N GLU A 12 -29.73 5.43 -39.70
CA GLU A 12 -30.94 6.03 -40.27
C GLU A 12 -30.62 7.03 -41.38
N ARG A 13 -29.58 7.86 -41.18
CA ARG A 13 -29.16 8.85 -42.18
C ARG A 13 -28.51 8.23 -43.40
N MET A 14 -27.70 7.19 -43.20
CA MET A 14 -26.76 6.74 -44.23
C MET A 14 -27.08 5.38 -44.83
N MET A 15 -27.92 4.57 -44.18
CA MET A 15 -28.32 3.24 -44.64
C MET A 15 -29.76 2.87 -44.22
N PRO A 16 -30.76 3.71 -44.51
CA PRO A 16 -32.15 3.46 -44.12
C PRO A 16 -32.68 2.14 -44.69
N ASP A 17 -32.32 1.78 -45.93
CA ASP A 17 -32.74 0.54 -46.58
C ASP A 17 -32.27 -0.72 -45.83
N VAL A 18 -31.07 -0.68 -45.26
CA VAL A 18 -30.51 -1.81 -44.49
C VAL A 18 -31.24 -1.98 -43.17
N LEU A 19 -31.60 -0.87 -42.51
CA LEU A 19 -32.39 -0.89 -41.28
C LEU A 19 -33.80 -1.42 -41.56
N ALA A 20 -34.46 -0.90 -42.60
CA ALA A 20 -35.80 -1.31 -43.01
C ALA A 20 -35.87 -2.80 -43.39
N LYS A 21 -34.93 -3.29 -44.21
CA LYS A 21 -34.88 -4.70 -44.63
C LYS A 21 -34.71 -5.68 -43.46
N ARG A 22 -34.08 -5.24 -42.37
CA ARG A 22 -33.86 -6.05 -41.17
C ARG A 22 -34.85 -5.77 -40.05
N ASN A 23 -35.83 -4.90 -40.31
CA ASN A 23 -36.81 -4.44 -39.33
C ASN A 23 -36.17 -3.89 -38.05
N TRP A 24 -35.03 -3.19 -38.19
CA TRP A 24 -34.33 -2.54 -37.10
C TRP A 24 -34.90 -1.14 -36.91
N ASN A 25 -35.86 -1.02 -36.00
CA ASN A 25 -36.65 0.19 -35.79
C ASN A 25 -36.26 0.98 -34.53
N CYS A 26 -35.35 0.46 -33.71
CA CYS A 26 -34.85 1.15 -32.52
C CYS A 26 -33.34 0.92 -32.31
N PRO A 27 -32.66 1.83 -31.58
CA PRO A 27 -31.25 1.68 -31.23
C PRO A 27 -30.92 0.36 -30.52
N GLU A 28 -31.84 -0.14 -29.71
CA GLU A 28 -31.69 -1.39 -28.95
C GLU A 28 -31.78 -2.64 -29.83
N SER A 29 -32.27 -2.52 -31.08
CA SER A 29 -32.36 -3.64 -32.04
C SER A 29 -30.98 -4.15 -32.49
N ILE A 30 -29.91 -3.37 -32.29
CA ILE A 30 -28.58 -3.67 -32.79
C ILE A 30 -27.55 -3.47 -31.67
N GLU A 31 -26.90 -4.57 -31.29
CA GLU A 31 -25.82 -4.51 -30.33
C GLU A 31 -24.58 -3.78 -30.88
N LEU A 32 -23.89 -3.06 -30.01
CA LEU A 32 -22.76 -2.19 -30.38
C LEU A 32 -21.64 -2.94 -31.15
N ASN A 33 -21.38 -4.18 -30.78
CA ASN A 33 -20.40 -5.07 -31.42
C ASN A 33 -20.75 -5.43 -32.88
N LYS A 34 -22.02 -5.29 -33.31
CA LYS A 34 -22.45 -5.62 -34.69
C LYS A 34 -22.22 -4.47 -35.66
N TRP A 35 -22.17 -3.23 -35.16
CA TRP A 35 -21.95 -2.02 -35.98
C TRP A 35 -20.68 -2.06 -36.84
N PRO A 36 -19.49 -2.45 -36.35
CA PRO A 36 -18.31 -2.54 -37.21
C PRO A 36 -18.51 -3.44 -38.44
N ILE A 37 -19.24 -4.55 -38.30
CA ILE A 37 -19.52 -5.48 -39.40
C ILE A 37 -20.52 -4.85 -40.37
N ILE A 38 -21.56 -4.20 -39.85
CA ILE A 38 -22.60 -3.54 -40.64
C ILE A 38 -22.00 -2.40 -41.47
N LEU A 39 -21.22 -1.54 -40.85
CA LEU A 39 -20.59 -0.38 -41.48
C LEU A 39 -19.56 -0.77 -42.55
N LYS A 40 -18.79 -1.85 -42.32
CA LYS A 40 -17.87 -2.39 -43.34
C LYS A 40 -18.60 -2.92 -44.58
N ARG A 41 -19.75 -3.59 -44.39
CA ARG A 41 -20.51 -4.22 -45.48
C ARG A 41 -21.34 -3.23 -46.29
N SER A 42 -21.79 -2.14 -45.68
CA SER A 42 -22.65 -1.16 -46.34
C SER A 42 -21.88 -0.26 -47.32
N LYS A 43 -20.54 -0.25 -47.31
CA LYS A 43 -19.68 0.66 -48.10
C LYS A 43 -20.01 2.16 -47.90
N VAL A 44 -20.77 2.47 -46.86
CA VAL A 44 -21.28 3.81 -46.54
C VAL A 44 -20.17 4.70 -45.99
N LEU A 45 -19.20 4.11 -45.29
CA LEU A 45 -18.06 4.85 -44.79
C LEU A 45 -17.11 5.16 -45.94
N ASN A 46 -16.87 6.44 -46.20
CA ASN A 46 -15.82 6.86 -47.12
C ASN A 46 -14.44 6.42 -46.58
N ALA A 47 -13.43 6.37 -47.45
CA ALA A 47 -12.09 5.89 -47.08
C ALA A 47 -11.46 6.70 -45.92
N VAL A 48 -11.87 7.95 -45.72
CA VAL A 48 -11.41 8.84 -44.64
C VAL A 48 -12.01 8.43 -43.28
N VAL A 49 -13.30 8.15 -43.26
CA VAL A 49 -14.06 7.71 -42.08
C VAL A 49 -13.65 6.29 -41.66
N VAL A 50 -13.42 5.39 -42.63
CA VAL A 50 -12.86 4.05 -42.35
C VAL A 50 -11.46 4.15 -41.75
N ARG A 51 -10.65 5.12 -42.18
CA ARG A 51 -9.32 5.34 -41.64
C ARG A 51 -9.36 5.90 -40.22
N ALA A 52 -10.32 6.79 -39.92
CA ALA A 52 -10.53 7.34 -38.58
C ALA A 52 -11.07 6.30 -37.58
N LEU A 53 -12.02 5.47 -38.00
CA LEU A 53 -12.54 4.34 -37.21
C LEU A 53 -11.66 3.10 -37.39
N THR A 54 -10.47 3.15 -36.79
CA THR A 54 -9.58 1.99 -36.78
C THR A 54 -10.20 0.80 -36.04
N GLY A 55 -9.69 -0.40 -36.29
CA GLY A 55 -10.08 -1.58 -35.52
C GLY A 55 -9.95 -1.39 -34.01
N GLN A 56 -9.00 -0.57 -33.57
CA GLN A 56 -8.78 -0.26 -32.15
C GLN A 56 -9.92 0.57 -31.54
N VAL A 57 -10.44 1.57 -32.26
CA VAL A 57 -11.59 2.37 -31.79
C VAL A 57 -12.81 1.48 -31.58
N PHE A 58 -13.12 0.61 -32.56
CA PHE A 58 -14.21 -0.35 -32.43
C PHE A 58 -14.01 -1.33 -31.26
N GLN A 59 -12.79 -1.83 -31.09
CA GLN A 59 -12.47 -2.71 -29.96
C GLN A 59 -12.65 -1.99 -28.63
N SER A 60 -12.13 -0.77 -28.47
CA SER A 60 -12.32 0.03 -27.26
C SER A 60 -13.80 0.28 -26.97
N VAL A 61 -14.58 0.65 -27.98
CA VAL A 61 -16.04 0.87 -27.85
C VAL A 61 -16.78 -0.41 -27.44
N MET A 62 -16.37 -1.58 -27.94
CA MET A 62 -16.90 -2.88 -27.48
C MET A 62 -16.49 -3.17 -26.03
N HIS A 63 -15.25 -2.86 -25.66
CA HIS A 63 -14.75 -3.04 -24.30
C HIS A 63 -15.49 -2.16 -23.30
N ILE A 64 -15.91 -0.94 -23.67
CA ILE A 64 -16.75 -0.09 -22.80
C ILE A 64 -18.00 -0.85 -22.35
N ARG A 65 -18.72 -1.45 -23.29
CA ARG A 65 -19.94 -2.23 -22.98
C ARG A 65 -19.62 -3.45 -22.12
N HIS A 66 -18.59 -4.22 -22.49
CA HIS A 66 -18.19 -5.41 -21.75
C HIS A 66 -17.79 -5.07 -20.31
N THR A 67 -16.95 -4.05 -20.12
CA THR A 67 -16.53 -3.53 -18.82
C THR A 67 -17.72 -3.06 -18.00
N ALA A 68 -18.66 -2.32 -18.60
CA ALA A 68 -19.84 -1.83 -17.89
C ALA A 68 -20.78 -2.97 -17.45
N VAL A 69 -21.05 -3.92 -18.34
CA VAL A 69 -21.94 -5.07 -18.07
C VAL A 69 -21.36 -5.98 -16.99
N HIS A 70 -20.06 -6.24 -17.01
CA HIS A 70 -19.39 -7.12 -16.06
C HIS A 70 -18.75 -6.39 -14.88
N ARG A 71 -18.90 -5.06 -14.80
CA ARG A 71 -18.32 -4.19 -13.76
C ARG A 71 -16.82 -4.44 -13.56
N LEU A 72 -16.07 -4.56 -14.67
CA LEU A 72 -14.65 -4.84 -14.61
C LEU A 72 -13.88 -3.62 -14.07
N ARG A 73 -12.88 -3.88 -13.21
CA ARG A 73 -11.98 -2.83 -12.73
C ARG A 73 -11.21 -2.26 -13.92
N THR A 74 -11.15 -0.93 -13.99
CA THR A 74 -10.44 -0.18 -15.04
C THR A 74 -9.58 0.87 -14.35
N ASP A 75 -8.33 1.00 -14.80
CA ASP A 75 -7.39 2.02 -14.33
C ASP A 75 -7.62 3.37 -15.01
N SER A 76 -6.85 4.40 -14.60
CA SER A 76 -6.93 5.75 -15.18
C SER A 76 -6.78 5.73 -16.70
N ASP A 77 -5.80 4.97 -17.17
CA ASP A 77 -5.39 4.94 -18.57
C ASP A 77 -6.44 4.24 -19.43
N GLY A 78 -7.08 3.19 -18.89
CA GLY A 78 -8.22 2.52 -19.50
C GLY A 78 -9.45 3.43 -19.60
N ILE A 79 -9.74 4.23 -18.56
CA ILE A 79 -10.83 5.20 -18.58
C ILE A 79 -10.58 6.29 -19.64
N GLU A 80 -9.39 6.86 -19.68
CA GLU A 80 -9.01 7.87 -20.68
C GLU A 80 -9.13 7.32 -22.11
N ARG A 81 -8.65 6.10 -22.35
CA ARG A 81 -8.80 5.40 -23.64
C ARG A 81 -10.26 5.16 -24.03
N PHE A 82 -11.12 4.84 -23.07
CA PHE A 82 -12.56 4.67 -23.33
C PHE A 82 -13.22 5.99 -23.73
N LEU A 83 -12.88 7.08 -23.03
CA LEU A 83 -13.42 8.40 -23.32
C LEU A 83 -12.95 8.91 -24.69
N GLU A 84 -11.66 8.76 -25.00
CA GLU A 84 -11.10 9.11 -26.30
C GLU A 84 -11.72 8.30 -27.44
N ALA A 85 -11.90 6.99 -27.25
CA ALA A 85 -12.55 6.15 -28.25
C ALA A 85 -14.03 6.53 -28.44
N ALA A 86 -14.76 6.83 -27.37
CA ALA A 86 -16.17 7.24 -27.44
C ALA A 86 -16.34 8.62 -28.11
N GLU A 87 -15.47 9.57 -27.81
CA GLU A 87 -15.41 10.88 -28.45
C GLU A 87 -15.14 10.74 -29.95
N LEU A 88 -14.04 10.07 -30.32
CA LEU A 88 -13.68 9.87 -31.72
C LEU A 88 -14.77 9.11 -32.49
N TYR A 89 -15.35 8.08 -31.87
CA TYR A 89 -16.42 7.29 -32.47
C TYR A 89 -17.64 8.16 -32.78
N SER A 90 -18.12 8.92 -31.80
CA SER A 90 -19.30 9.77 -31.97
C SER A 90 -19.11 10.94 -32.92
N LYS A 91 -17.94 11.59 -32.85
CA LYS A 91 -17.53 12.62 -33.81
C LYS A 91 -17.53 12.08 -35.24
N THR A 92 -17.00 10.88 -35.43
CA THR A 92 -16.90 10.27 -36.76
C THR A 92 -18.27 9.87 -37.32
N LEU A 93 -19.21 9.50 -36.45
CA LEU A 93 -20.61 9.24 -36.83
C LEU A 93 -21.47 10.51 -36.95
N GLY A 94 -20.87 11.68 -36.73
CA GLY A 94 -21.52 12.99 -36.88
C GLY A 94 -22.42 13.39 -35.72
N ASP A 95 -22.26 12.81 -34.53
CA ASP A 95 -22.94 13.28 -33.32
C ASP A 95 -22.04 14.23 -32.53
N GLU A 96 -22.07 15.51 -32.93
CA GLU A 96 -21.26 16.57 -32.33
C GLU A 96 -21.66 16.83 -30.86
N SER A 97 -22.94 16.64 -30.53
CA SER A 97 -23.45 16.88 -29.19
C SER A 97 -22.86 15.91 -28.17
N TYR A 98 -22.84 14.62 -28.52
CA TYR A 98 -22.25 13.58 -27.68
C TYR A 98 -20.73 13.64 -27.71
N SER A 99 -20.12 13.95 -28.86
CA SER A 99 -18.67 14.18 -28.93
C SER A 99 -18.23 15.30 -27.98
N LYS A 100 -18.93 16.44 -27.96
CA LYS A 100 -18.62 17.54 -27.05
C LYS A 100 -18.79 17.15 -25.58
N ALA A 101 -19.84 16.40 -25.26
CA ALA A 101 -20.05 15.88 -23.91
C ALA A 101 -18.92 14.93 -23.47
N MET A 102 -18.45 14.05 -24.36
CA MET A 102 -17.30 13.18 -24.10
C MET A 102 -16.00 13.96 -23.94
N SER A 103 -15.78 14.99 -24.75
CA SER A 103 -14.62 15.89 -24.63
C SER A 103 -14.59 16.57 -23.25
N GLN A 104 -15.72 17.12 -22.80
CA GLN A 104 -15.83 17.72 -21.47
C GLN A 104 -15.60 16.71 -20.34
N LEU A 105 -16.19 15.51 -20.47
CA LEU A 105 -16.00 14.45 -19.49
C LEU A 105 -14.54 14.01 -19.41
N LYS A 106 -13.87 13.88 -20.56
CA LYS A 106 -12.44 13.58 -20.67
C LYS A 106 -11.60 14.62 -19.92
N SER A 107 -11.78 15.92 -20.22
CA SER A 107 -11.03 16.97 -19.52
C SER A 107 -11.28 16.98 -18.01
N ASN A 108 -12.53 16.75 -17.57
CA ASN A 108 -12.83 16.66 -16.14
C ASN A 108 -12.14 15.46 -15.48
N VAL A 109 -12.12 14.30 -16.15
CA VAL A 109 -11.47 13.09 -15.66
C VAL A 109 -9.95 13.27 -15.60
N GLU A 110 -9.34 13.85 -16.62
CA GLU A 110 -7.91 14.17 -16.64
C GLU A 110 -7.50 15.10 -15.48
N LEU A 111 -8.32 16.13 -15.20
CA LEU A 111 -8.11 17.03 -14.06
C LEU A 111 -8.17 16.28 -12.72
N VAL A 112 -9.19 15.44 -12.52
CA VAL A 112 -9.34 14.66 -11.29
C VAL A 112 -8.20 13.65 -11.13
N ILE A 113 -7.78 12.98 -12.20
CA ILE A 113 -6.65 12.05 -12.18
C ILE A 113 -5.35 12.79 -11.81
N ALA A 114 -5.12 13.98 -12.37
CA ALA A 114 -3.95 14.79 -12.05
C ALA A 114 -3.93 15.21 -10.58
N ASP A 115 -5.06 15.70 -10.06
CA ASP A 115 -5.23 16.08 -8.66
C ASP A 115 -4.98 14.89 -7.71
N LEU A 116 -5.57 13.73 -8.00
CA LEU A 116 -5.34 12.51 -7.21
C LEU A 116 -3.88 12.06 -7.23
N ARG A 117 -3.20 12.16 -8.39
CA ARG A 117 -1.77 11.86 -8.49
C ARG A 117 -0.93 12.81 -7.63
N GLN A 118 -1.23 14.10 -7.66
CA GLN A 118 -0.54 15.10 -6.84
C GLN A 118 -0.75 14.85 -5.34
N HIS A 119 -2.00 14.62 -4.91
CA HIS A 119 -2.31 14.31 -3.51
C HIS A 119 -1.61 13.04 -3.03
N LYS A 120 -1.56 12.00 -3.87
CA LYS A 120 -0.84 10.77 -3.54
C LYS A 120 0.65 11.03 -3.32
N LEU A 121 1.30 11.80 -4.19
CA LEU A 121 2.72 12.12 -4.05
C LEU A 121 3.01 12.90 -2.77
N LEU A 122 2.16 13.87 -2.42
CA LEU A 122 2.29 14.65 -1.18
C LEU A 122 2.20 13.74 0.05
N LEU A 123 1.21 12.83 0.09
CA LEU A 123 1.06 11.89 1.20
C LEU A 123 2.26 10.93 1.31
N GLN A 124 2.78 10.46 0.17
CA GLN A 124 3.97 9.60 0.16
C GLN A 124 5.21 10.34 0.68
N GLN A 125 5.38 11.60 0.32
CA GLN A 125 6.48 12.41 0.84
C GLN A 125 6.35 12.63 2.35
N GLN A 126 5.15 12.98 2.83
CA GLN A 126 4.91 13.18 4.26
C GLN A 126 5.13 11.88 5.05
N GLU A 127 4.72 10.73 4.50
CA GLU A 127 4.97 9.43 5.11
C GLU A 127 6.48 9.18 5.24
N GLU A 128 7.26 9.44 4.19
CA GLU A 128 8.71 9.25 4.19
C GLU A 128 9.40 10.16 5.22
N GLU A 129 9.03 11.44 5.26
CA GLU A 129 9.55 12.39 6.25
C GLU A 129 9.23 11.94 7.69
N THR A 130 8.02 11.43 7.91
CA THR A 130 7.61 10.89 9.21
C THR A 130 8.41 9.64 9.57
N ARG A 131 8.63 8.74 8.61
CA ARG A 131 9.44 7.53 8.81
C ARG A 131 10.87 7.86 9.20
N LEU A 132 11.50 8.82 8.51
CA LEU A 132 12.86 9.27 8.82
C LEU A 132 12.93 9.89 10.21
N TRP A 133 11.96 10.76 10.55
CA TRP A 133 11.88 11.34 11.89
C TRP A 133 11.75 10.27 12.99
N ILE A 134 10.93 9.22 12.77
CA ILE A 134 10.80 8.10 13.72
C ILE A 134 12.13 7.36 13.89
N VAL A 135 12.87 7.11 12.80
CA VAL A 135 14.18 6.46 12.85
C VAL A 135 15.16 7.26 13.70
N ASP A 136 15.22 8.58 13.50
CA ASP A 136 16.10 9.46 14.28
C ASP A 136 15.72 9.46 15.77
N GLN A 137 14.43 9.51 16.10
CA GLN A 137 13.96 9.44 17.48
C GLN A 137 14.32 8.11 18.15
N ARG A 138 14.18 6.99 17.43
CA ARG A 138 14.56 5.67 17.94
C ARG A 138 16.07 5.59 18.21
N ALA A 139 16.90 6.11 17.31
CA ALA A 139 18.35 6.12 17.49
C ALA A 139 18.77 6.96 18.72
N GLU A 140 18.10 8.08 18.97
CA GLU A 140 18.37 8.88 20.17
C GLU A 140 17.91 8.19 21.45
N LEU A 141 16.75 7.53 21.43
CA LEU A 141 16.28 6.73 22.56
C LEU A 141 17.25 5.57 22.87
N ASP A 142 17.69 4.82 21.86
CA ASP A 142 18.69 3.75 22.01
C ASP A 142 20.00 4.29 22.61
N ARG A 143 20.41 5.50 22.22
CA ARG A 143 21.59 6.16 22.76
C ARG A 143 21.43 6.49 24.24
N LEU A 144 20.28 7.05 24.61
CA LEU A 144 19.96 7.40 26.00
C LEU A 144 19.85 6.17 26.89
N GLU A 145 19.22 5.09 26.39
CA GLU A 145 19.12 3.81 27.09
C GLU A 145 20.52 3.23 27.38
N LYS A 146 21.39 3.16 26.37
CA LYS A 146 22.78 2.70 26.54
C LYS A 146 23.54 3.53 27.56
N GLN A 147 23.34 4.85 27.58
CA GLN A 147 23.95 5.73 28.58
C GLN A 147 23.43 5.45 29.99
N ALA A 148 22.12 5.25 30.15
CA ALA A 148 21.52 4.95 31.45
C ALA A 148 22.02 3.61 32.00
N VAL A 149 22.07 2.56 31.17
CA VAL A 149 22.60 1.24 31.54
C VAL A 149 24.07 1.35 31.94
N THR A 150 24.89 2.04 31.14
CA THR A 150 26.32 2.22 31.44
C THR A 150 26.51 2.96 32.76
N HIS A 151 25.76 4.04 32.99
CA HIS A 151 25.82 4.80 34.22
C HIS A 151 25.45 3.94 35.44
N MET A 152 24.35 3.19 35.36
CA MET A 152 23.94 2.27 36.42
C MET A 152 25.03 1.25 36.74
N LEU A 153 25.61 0.58 35.73
CA LEU A 153 26.66 -0.42 35.92
C LEU A 153 27.91 0.16 36.59
N VAL A 154 28.32 1.37 36.18
CA VAL A 154 29.48 2.04 36.77
C VAL A 154 29.24 2.41 38.23
N GLU A 155 28.04 2.90 38.57
CA GLU A 155 27.70 3.23 39.95
C GLU A 155 27.57 1.98 40.82
N ASP A 156 27.00 0.89 40.29
CA ASP A 156 26.92 -0.39 41.00
C ASP A 156 28.31 -0.96 41.28
N GLU A 157 29.23 -0.97 40.30
CA GLU A 157 30.61 -1.44 40.50
C GLU A 157 31.34 -0.65 41.60
N LYS A 158 31.14 0.69 41.64
CA LYS A 158 31.69 1.53 42.70
C LYS A 158 31.12 1.15 44.06
N TYR A 159 29.82 0.93 44.15
CA TYR A 159 29.16 0.55 45.39
C TYR A 159 29.64 -0.82 45.87
N GLN A 160 29.68 -1.81 44.97
CA GLN A 160 30.21 -3.16 45.26
C GLN A 160 31.64 -3.10 45.81
N ARG A 161 32.51 -2.27 45.23
CA ARG A 161 33.88 -2.07 45.72
C ARG A 161 33.93 -1.48 47.14
N ILE A 162 33.15 -0.43 47.38
CA ILE A 162 33.08 0.21 48.71
C ILE A 162 32.52 -0.75 49.77
N ALA A 163 31.46 -1.49 49.42
CA ALA A 163 30.86 -2.49 50.29
C ALA A 163 31.81 -3.67 50.57
N GLY A 164 32.54 -4.14 49.54
CA GLY A 164 33.56 -5.18 49.64
C GLY A 164 34.71 -4.79 50.57
N ASP A 165 35.25 -3.56 50.43
CA ASP A 165 36.25 -3.01 51.34
C ASP A 165 35.71 -2.86 52.78
N ARG A 166 34.43 -2.47 52.89
CA ARG A 166 33.50 -2.65 54.03
C ARG A 166 33.76 -3.96 54.77
N LEU A 167 33.30 -5.03 54.12
CA LEU A 167 33.32 -6.38 54.65
C LEU A 167 34.74 -6.85 54.97
N LYS A 168 35.70 -6.63 54.07
CA LYS A 168 37.08 -7.12 54.25
C LYS A 168 37.72 -6.57 55.52
N ARG A 169 37.51 -5.28 55.83
CA ARG A 169 38.00 -4.69 57.08
C ARG A 169 37.36 -5.32 58.32
N VAL A 170 36.07 -5.62 58.27
CA VAL A 170 35.37 -6.29 59.38
C VAL A 170 35.90 -7.70 59.58
N ILE A 171 36.10 -8.46 58.50
CA ILE A 171 36.67 -9.82 58.54
C ILE A 171 38.08 -9.79 59.14
N LEU A 172 38.98 -8.94 58.64
CA LEU A 172 40.33 -8.81 59.17
C LEU A 172 40.35 -8.42 60.66
N HIS A 173 39.42 -7.57 61.09
CA HIS A 173 39.31 -7.19 62.50
C HIS A 173 38.82 -8.36 63.36
N LEU A 174 37.87 -9.16 62.87
CA LEU A 174 37.40 -10.37 63.52
C LEU A 174 38.50 -11.43 63.60
N GLU A 175 39.24 -11.67 62.51
CA GLU A 175 40.38 -12.59 62.47
C GLU A 175 41.47 -12.15 63.45
N GLY A 176 41.77 -10.86 63.53
CA GLY A 176 42.68 -10.31 64.54
C GLY A 176 42.18 -10.51 65.97
N CYS A 177 40.88 -10.32 66.22
CA CYS A 177 40.26 -10.61 67.51
C CYS A 177 40.30 -12.10 67.87
N ILE A 178 40.08 -12.99 66.89
CA ILE A 178 40.14 -14.44 67.05
C ILE A 178 41.58 -14.89 67.30
N ALA A 179 42.56 -14.35 66.56
CA ALA A 179 43.98 -14.64 66.76
C ALA A 179 44.50 -14.12 68.11
N ALA A 180 44.05 -12.94 68.56
CA ALA A 180 44.35 -12.41 69.90
C ALA A 180 43.71 -13.25 71.01
N ARG A 181 42.53 -13.83 70.78
CA ARG A 181 41.89 -14.80 71.68
C ARG A 181 42.48 -16.22 71.56
N GLY A 182 43.19 -16.51 70.48
CA GLY A 182 43.85 -17.80 70.22
C GLY A 182 45.08 -18.08 71.09
N PHE A 183 45.55 -17.11 71.89
CA PHE A 183 46.52 -17.39 72.97
C PHE A 183 45.85 -17.99 74.22
N GLU A 184 44.53 -17.99 74.31
CA GLU A 184 43.78 -18.59 75.42
C GLU A 184 42.49 -19.26 74.94
N ALA A 185 42.58 -20.37 74.21
CA ALA A 185 41.58 -21.44 74.28
C ALA A 185 42.05 -22.69 73.51
N LYS A 186 42.64 -23.65 74.23
CA LYS A 186 42.40 -25.07 73.91
C LYS A 186 40.92 -25.31 74.16
N GLY A 187 40.15 -25.60 73.12
CA GLY A 187 38.74 -25.92 73.28
C GLY A 187 38.16 -26.49 71.99
N ASN A 188 38.04 -27.81 71.97
CA ASN A 188 37.22 -28.60 71.06
C ASN A 188 35.91 -27.91 70.65
N ILE A 189 35.50 -28.14 69.41
CA ILE A 189 34.16 -28.47 68.88
C ILE A 189 34.34 -28.35 67.35
N GLY A 190 34.17 -29.38 66.54
CA GLY A 190 33.04 -30.29 66.46
C GLY A 190 32.47 -30.10 65.06
N GLN A 191 32.46 -31.17 64.27
CA GLN A 191 31.94 -31.21 62.91
C GLN A 191 30.52 -30.65 62.86
N VAL A 192 30.27 -29.75 61.91
CA VAL A 192 28.96 -29.57 61.30
C VAL A 192 29.18 -29.49 59.80
N ASN A 193 28.83 -30.59 59.12
CA ASN A 193 28.43 -30.58 57.72
C ASN A 193 27.14 -29.78 57.61
N ASP A 194 26.99 -29.02 56.53
CA ASP A 194 25.83 -29.06 55.62
C ASP A 194 25.99 -27.90 54.63
N HIS A 195 26.35 -28.20 53.38
CA HIS A 195 25.49 -28.68 52.29
C HIS A 195 25.21 -27.49 51.38
N ASP A 196 26.04 -27.39 50.35
CA ASP A 196 25.77 -26.60 49.14
C ASP A 196 24.46 -27.08 48.54
N GLN A 197 23.56 -26.14 48.25
CA GLN A 197 22.66 -26.16 47.09
C GLN A 197 21.88 -24.84 47.08
N VAL A 198 22.29 -23.92 46.22
CA VAL A 198 21.40 -22.88 45.72
C VAL A 198 21.15 -23.24 44.27
N ASP A 199 19.90 -23.58 44.00
CA ASP A 199 19.38 -23.92 42.68
C ASP A 199 19.49 -22.71 41.75
N ASP A 200 20.24 -22.87 40.67
CA ASP A 200 20.25 -21.97 39.51
C ASP A 200 19.23 -22.49 38.49
N GLU A 201 17.98 -22.04 38.52
CA GLU A 201 17.08 -22.13 37.36
C GLU A 201 16.06 -20.97 37.36
N GLU A 202 16.35 -19.90 36.62
CA GLU A 202 15.31 -19.13 35.93
C GLU A 202 15.77 -18.87 34.48
N GLU A 203 15.25 -19.71 33.57
CA GLU A 203 15.19 -19.44 32.13
C GLU A 203 14.06 -18.43 31.87
N ASP A 204 14.41 -17.19 31.52
CA ASP A 204 13.45 -16.26 30.93
C ASP A 204 13.41 -16.44 29.40
N GLU A 205 12.42 -17.23 28.95
CA GLU A 205 12.04 -17.42 27.56
C GLU A 205 11.28 -16.18 27.06
N PHE A 206 11.98 -15.32 26.31
CA PHE A 206 11.41 -14.11 25.72
C PHE A 206 10.53 -14.47 24.51
N TYR A 207 9.20 -14.39 24.65
CA TYR A 207 8.27 -14.48 23.54
C TYR A 207 8.28 -13.18 22.72
N ASP A 208 8.88 -13.24 21.53
CA ASP A 208 8.69 -12.24 20.47
C ASP A 208 7.24 -12.31 19.95
N CYS A 209 6.43 -11.32 20.31
CA CYS A 209 5.16 -11.06 19.65
C CYS A 209 5.41 -10.21 18.40
N GLU A 210 5.58 -10.88 17.25
CA GLU A 210 5.44 -10.27 15.93
C GLU A 210 3.99 -9.77 15.74
N VAL A 211 3.82 -8.46 15.57
CA VAL A 211 2.55 -7.86 15.17
C VAL A 211 2.53 -7.78 13.64
N TYR A 212 1.68 -8.61 13.03
CA TYR A 212 1.22 -8.46 11.64
C TYR A 212 0.06 -7.45 11.56
#